data_AF-A0A9W9NAL6-F1
#
_entry.id   AF-A0A9W9NAL6-F1
#
_cell.length_a   1.000
_cell.length_b   1.000
_cell.length_c   1.000
_cell.angle_alpha   90.00
_cell.angle_beta   90.00
_cell.angle_gamma   90.00
#
_symmetry.space_group_name_H-M   'P 1'
#
loop_
_entity.id
_entity.type
_entity.pdbx_description
1 polymer ?
#
loop_
_entity_poly.entity_id
_entity_poly.type
_entity_poly.pdbx_seq_one_letter_code
_entity_poly.pdbx_strand_id
1 'polypeptide(L)'
;MANDLRAPNPPWLDFISSSTAPPKNITAEEKLRNKLTFYSPLPLHRKRPDDTDAFLTKFLNLLPTTEGKDNLAYAAHLYAGDSELRDLADNLGDNILRPLKAKGGRPKQNGSTSSYSREALRFNCLKRDGNKCVISGL
;
A
#
# COMPACT_ATOMS: atom_id res chain seq x y z
N MET A 1 -46.36 -36.34 4.47
CA MET A 1 -46.35 -35.13 5.32
C MET A 1 -44.90 -34.67 5.41
N ALA A 2 -44.46 -33.83 4.47
CA ALA A 2 -43.08 -33.35 4.44
C ALA A 2 -42.98 -32.09 5.31
N ASN A 3 -42.24 -32.18 6.42
CA ASN A 3 -41.90 -31.02 7.24
C ASN A 3 -40.83 -30.21 6.51
N ASP A 4 -41.23 -29.03 6.06
CA ASP A 4 -40.37 -28.02 5.46
C ASP A 4 -39.47 -27.43 6.57
N LEU A 5 -38.33 -28.08 6.84
CA LEU A 5 -37.25 -27.54 7.67
C LEU A 5 -36.49 -26.49 6.85
N ARG A 6 -37.14 -25.37 6.57
CA ARG A 6 -36.49 -24.20 5.99
C ARG A 6 -35.85 -23.43 7.15
N ALA A 7 -34.51 -23.47 7.20
CA ALA A 7 -33.75 -22.70 8.17
C ALA A 7 -34.15 -21.22 8.09
N PRO A 8 -34.24 -20.50 9.23
CA PRO A 8 -34.53 -19.07 9.21
C PRO A 8 -33.47 -18.37 8.36
N ASN A 9 -33.92 -17.49 7.46
CA ASN A 9 -33.01 -16.68 6.67
C ASN A 9 -32.08 -15.90 7.61
N PRO A 10 -30.78 -15.82 7.30
CA PRO A 10 -29.85 -15.09 8.12
C PRO A 10 -30.21 -13.58 8.11
N PRO A 11 -30.05 -12.87 9.24
CA PRO A 11 -30.56 -11.50 9.45
C PRO A 11 -29.99 -10.43 8.51
N TRP A 12 -29.00 -10.78 7.67
CA TRP A 12 -28.49 -9.89 6.63
C TRP A 12 -29.34 -9.87 5.35
N LEU A 13 -30.25 -10.84 5.14
CA LEU A 13 -31.11 -10.89 3.95
C LEU A 13 -32.19 -9.81 3.96
N ASP A 14 -32.65 -9.39 5.15
CA ASP A 14 -33.63 -8.31 5.29
C ASP A 14 -33.01 -6.94 4.99
N PHE A 15 -31.69 -6.79 5.18
CA PHE A 15 -30.95 -5.59 4.81
C PHE A 15 -30.87 -5.40 3.29
N ILE A 16 -30.87 -6.49 2.51
CA ILE A 16 -30.82 -6.45 1.05
C ILE A 16 -32.18 -6.10 0.44
N SER A 17 -33.29 -6.47 1.10
CA SER A 17 -34.64 -6.26 0.57
C SER A 17 -35.21 -4.85 0.76
N SER A 18 -34.62 -3.99 1.60
CA SER A 18 -35.23 -2.71 1.98
C SER A 18 -34.66 -1.47 1.26
N SER A 19 -33.58 -1.58 0.48
CA SER A 19 -32.98 -0.41 -0.19
C SER A 19 -33.41 -0.30 -1.65
N THR A 20 -34.26 0.68 -1.92
CA THR A 20 -34.52 1.17 -3.28
C THR A 20 -33.25 1.81 -3.84
N ALA A 21 -32.86 1.35 -5.05
CA ALA A 21 -31.61 1.60 -5.78
C ALA A 21 -30.37 0.82 -5.29
N PRO A 22 -29.65 0.10 -6.18
CA PRO A 22 -28.37 -0.51 -5.83
C PRO A 22 -27.38 0.60 -5.47
N PRO A 23 -26.68 0.55 -4.33
CA PRO A 23 -25.64 1.52 -4.03
C PRO A 23 -24.60 1.43 -5.15
N LYS A 24 -24.37 2.54 -5.85
CA LYS A 24 -23.31 2.68 -6.85
C LYS A 24 -22.03 2.08 -6.27
N ASN A 25 -21.46 1.11 -6.98
CA ASN A 25 -20.27 0.35 -6.58
C ASN A 25 -19.20 1.30 -6.02
N ILE A 26 -19.12 1.44 -4.69
CA ILE A 26 -18.24 2.41 -4.02
C ILE A 26 -16.81 1.94 -4.26
N THR A 27 -15.99 2.74 -4.94
CA THR A 27 -14.62 2.35 -5.27
C THR A 27 -13.77 2.24 -4.01
N ALA A 28 -12.66 1.50 -4.09
CA ALA A 28 -11.70 1.37 -2.99
C ALA A 28 -11.24 2.74 -2.46
N GLU A 29 -11.02 3.69 -3.36
CA GLU A 29 -10.68 5.09 -3.05
C GLU A 29 -11.74 5.73 -2.15
N GLU A 30 -13.01 5.57 -2.50
CA GLU A 30 -14.12 6.20 -1.79
C GLU A 30 -14.38 5.53 -0.44
N LYS A 31 -14.23 4.20 -0.35
CA LYS A 31 -14.28 3.46 0.92
C LYS A 31 -13.19 3.94 1.88
N LEU A 32 -11.96 4.06 1.40
CA LEU A 32 -10.84 4.53 2.22
C LEU A 32 -11.03 5.99 2.63
N ARG A 33 -11.44 6.87 1.72
CA ARG A 33 -11.74 8.28 2.05
C ARG A 33 -12.80 8.40 3.14
N ASN A 34 -13.92 7.69 2.99
CA ASN A 34 -14.99 7.71 3.98
C ASN A 34 -14.57 7.18 5.35
N LYS A 35 -13.57 6.27 5.41
CA LYS A 35 -12.98 5.87 6.69
C LYS A 35 -12.09 6.97 7.26
N LEU A 36 -11.26 7.60 6.42
CA LEU A 36 -10.30 8.63 6.83
C LEU A 36 -10.94 9.97 7.18
N THR A 37 -12.18 10.27 6.75
CA THR A 37 -12.89 11.50 7.17
C THR A 37 -13.11 11.58 8.68
N PHE A 38 -13.15 10.44 9.37
CA PHE A 38 -13.33 10.36 10.83
C PHE A 38 -12.01 10.18 11.59
N TYR A 39 -10.89 10.08 10.87
CA TYR A 39 -9.60 9.86 11.47
C TYR A 39 -9.13 11.10 12.24
N SER A 40 -8.69 10.91 13.48
CA SER A 40 -8.10 11.97 14.31
C SER A 40 -6.57 11.76 14.43
N PRO A 41 -5.76 12.61 13.77
CA PRO A 41 -4.31 12.56 13.87
C PRO A 41 -3.84 12.85 15.29
N LEU A 42 -2.82 12.12 15.76
CA LEU A 42 -2.22 12.43 17.06
C LEU A 42 -1.50 13.79 17.02
N PRO A 43 -1.68 14.65 18.03
CA PRO A 43 -0.91 15.89 18.12
C PRO A 43 0.57 15.56 18.33
N LEU A 44 1.39 15.86 17.31
CA LEU A 44 2.86 15.86 17.32
C LEU A 44 3.51 14.78 18.20
N HIS A 45 3.45 13.53 17.77
CA HIS A 45 4.18 12.46 18.44
C HIS A 45 5.64 12.44 17.94
N ARG A 46 6.63 12.68 18.81
CA ARG A 46 8.08 12.48 18.53
C ARG A 46 8.62 13.22 17.29
N LYS A 47 8.39 14.54 17.18
CA LYS A 47 8.97 15.46 16.15
C LYS A 47 8.48 15.25 14.71
N ARG A 48 7.51 14.35 14.45
CA ARG A 48 6.84 14.27 13.15
C ARG A 48 5.33 14.39 13.33
N PRO A 49 4.64 15.13 12.44
CA PRO A 49 3.18 15.08 12.40
C PRO A 49 2.73 13.66 12.05
N ASP A 50 1.62 13.24 12.62
CA ASP A 50 0.93 12.01 12.22
C ASP A 50 0.41 12.19 10.79
N ASP A 51 0.99 11.46 9.83
CA ASP A 51 0.69 11.56 8.40
C ASP A 51 -0.03 10.31 7.86
N THR A 52 -0.68 9.55 8.75
CA THR A 52 -1.36 8.27 8.44
C THR A 52 -2.38 8.41 7.30
N ASP A 53 -3.21 9.46 7.31
CA ASP A 53 -4.24 9.70 6.30
C ASP A 53 -3.63 9.94 4.90
N ALA A 54 -2.60 10.79 4.86
CA ALA A 54 -1.88 11.13 3.66
C ALA A 54 -1.07 9.95 3.15
N PHE A 55 -0.48 9.16 4.05
CA PHE A 55 0.27 7.95 3.74
C PHE A 55 -0.64 6.89 3.10
N LEU A 56 -1.74 6.52 3.74
CA LEU A 56 -2.66 5.49 3.24
C LEU A 56 -3.29 5.91 1.90
N THR A 57 -3.65 7.18 1.75
CA THR A 57 -4.15 7.73 0.48
C THR A 57 -3.10 7.61 -0.64
N LYS A 58 -1.85 7.99 -0.36
CA LYS A 58 -0.76 7.84 -1.35
C LYS A 58 -0.47 6.39 -1.66
N PHE A 59 -0.46 5.53 -0.64
CA PHE A 59 -0.20 4.10 -0.80
C PHE A 59 -1.26 3.44 -1.69
N LEU A 60 -2.54 3.74 -1.48
CA LEU A 60 -3.64 3.28 -2.36
C LEU A 60 -3.40 3.69 -3.82
N ASN A 61 -2.98 4.93 -4.07
CA ASN A 61 -2.70 5.42 -5.42
C ASN A 61 -1.47 4.77 -6.09
N LEU A 62 -0.56 4.19 -5.30
CA LEU A 62 0.60 3.45 -5.82
C LEU A 62 0.28 1.99 -6.16
N LEU A 63 -0.84 1.45 -5.67
CA LEU A 63 -1.21 0.05 -5.94
C LEU A 63 -1.68 -0.09 -7.40
N PRO A 64 -1.05 -0.99 -8.18
CA PRO A 64 -1.31 -1.11 -9.62
C PRO A 64 -2.62 -1.83 -9.96
N THR A 65 -3.13 -2.66 -9.04
CA THR A 65 -4.31 -3.50 -9.27
C THR A 65 -5.50 -3.01 -8.44
N THR A 66 -6.70 -3.19 -8.99
CA THR A 66 -7.96 -2.97 -8.28
C THR A 66 -8.08 -3.85 -7.04
N GLU A 67 -7.66 -5.12 -7.15
CA GLU A 67 -7.65 -6.07 -6.03
C GLU A 67 -6.79 -5.57 -4.85
N GLY A 68 -5.59 -5.05 -5.11
CA GLY A 68 -4.74 -4.52 -4.05
C GLY A 68 -5.38 -3.31 -3.36
N LYS A 69 -6.00 -2.43 -4.13
CA LYS A 69 -6.73 -1.27 -3.61
C LYS A 69 -7.93 -1.69 -2.76
N ASP A 70 -8.73 -2.63 -3.25
CA ASP A 70 -9.88 -3.17 -2.54
C ASP A 70 -9.47 -3.85 -1.24
N ASN A 71 -8.38 -4.62 -1.24
CA ASN A 71 -7.83 -5.25 -0.04
C ASN A 71 -7.36 -4.21 0.99
N LEU A 72 -6.71 -3.13 0.55
CA LEU A 72 -6.31 -2.04 1.44
C LEU A 72 -7.53 -1.32 2.02
N ALA A 73 -8.52 -0.99 1.19
CA ALA A 73 -9.73 -0.32 1.63
C ALA A 73 -10.54 -1.20 2.59
N TYR A 74 -10.60 -2.51 2.33
CA TYR A 74 -11.21 -3.49 3.22
C TYR A 74 -10.48 -3.60 4.56
N ALA A 75 -9.14 -3.71 4.53
CA ALA A 75 -8.32 -3.73 5.75
C ALA A 75 -8.56 -2.47 6.60
N ALA A 76 -8.49 -1.27 5.99
CA ALA A 76 -8.76 -0.01 6.67
C ALA A 76 -10.17 0.05 7.28
N HIS A 77 -11.17 -0.55 6.62
CA HIS A 77 -12.54 -0.60 7.12
C HIS A 77 -12.73 -1.59 8.27
N LEU A 78 -12.00 -2.71 8.27
CA LEU A 78 -12.01 -3.69 9.37
C LEU A 78 -11.45 -3.13 10.68
N TYR A 79 -10.50 -2.19 10.59
CA TYR A 79 -9.93 -1.57 11.78
C TYR A 79 -10.91 -0.60 12.43
N ALA A 80 -11.16 -0.80 13.73
CA ALA A 80 -12.18 -0.07 14.47
C ALA A 80 -11.74 1.37 14.80
N GLY A 81 -10.49 1.58 15.23
CA GLY A 81 -9.99 2.86 15.71
C GLY A 81 -8.79 3.44 14.96
N ASP A 82 -8.47 4.69 15.33
CA ASP A 82 -7.36 5.45 14.75
C ASP A 82 -5.99 4.84 15.09
N SER A 83 -5.87 4.14 16.23
CA SER A 83 -4.62 3.47 16.63
C SER A 83 -4.30 2.35 15.66
N GLU A 84 -5.30 1.56 15.28
CA GLU A 84 -5.15 0.44 14.37
C GLU A 84 -4.91 0.90 12.94
N LEU A 85 -5.46 2.05 12.54
CA LEU A 85 -5.12 2.70 11.26
C LEU A 85 -3.66 3.16 11.23
N ARG A 86 -3.14 3.71 12.34
CA ARG A 86 -1.71 4.02 12.48
C ARG A 86 -0.85 2.77 12.39
N ASP A 87 -1.21 1.71 13.12
CA ASP A 87 -0.50 0.44 13.08
C ASP A 87 -0.51 -0.18 11.67
N LEU A 88 -1.61 -0.05 10.92
CA LEU A 88 -1.66 -0.46 9.52
C LEU A 88 -0.66 0.35 8.68
N ALA A 89 -0.65 1.67 8.80
CA ALA A 89 0.27 2.53 8.05
C ALA A 89 1.74 2.23 8.38
N ASP A 90 2.08 2.06 9.67
CA ASP A 90 3.41 1.68 10.13
C ASP A 90 3.81 0.31 9.57
N ASN A 91 2.92 -0.69 9.62
CA ASN A 91 3.19 -2.02 9.08
C ASN A 91 3.43 -2.00 7.57
N LEU A 92 2.64 -1.24 6.80
CA LEU A 92 2.83 -1.07 5.36
C LEU A 92 4.14 -0.34 5.06
N GLY A 93 4.46 0.70 5.84
CA GLY A 93 5.71 1.43 5.73
C GLY A 93 6.92 0.54 5.98
N ASP A 94 6.89 -0.23 7.06
CA ASP A 94 8.06 -0.93 7.60
C ASP A 94 8.30 -2.28 6.95
N ASN A 95 7.23 -3.00 6.61
CA ASN A 95 7.33 -4.35 6.07
C ASN A 95 7.19 -4.42 4.54
N ILE A 96 6.62 -3.40 3.90
CA ILE A 96 6.45 -3.37 2.44
C ILE A 96 7.33 -2.29 1.81
N LEU A 97 7.09 -1.02 2.13
CA LEU A 97 7.78 0.08 1.43
C LEU A 97 9.27 0.17 1.74
N ARG A 98 9.66 0.10 3.01
CA ARG A 98 11.08 0.18 3.39
C ARG A 98 11.90 -0.96 2.77
N PRO A 99 11.47 -2.24 2.79
CA PRO A 99 12.20 -3.31 2.11
C PRO A 99 12.27 -3.12 0.60
N LEU A 100 11.20 -2.67 -0.06
CA LEU A 100 11.22 -2.38 -1.49
C LEU A 100 12.18 -1.24 -1.85
N LYS A 101 12.25 -0.19 -1.01
CA LYS A 101 13.22 0.91 -1.15
C LYS A 101 14.65 0.45 -0.87
N ALA A 102 14.86 -0.33 0.20
CA ALA A 102 16.18 -0.81 0.61
C ALA A 102 16.78 -1.80 -0.38
N LYS A 103 15.94 -2.61 -1.05
CA LYS A 103 16.38 -3.51 -2.12
C LYS A 103 16.61 -2.81 -3.47
N GLY A 104 16.49 -1.48 -3.55
CA GLY A 104 16.96 -0.63 -4.64
C GLY A 104 16.70 -1.20 -6.03
N GLY A 105 15.57 -0.82 -6.64
CA GLY A 105 15.28 -1.17 -8.03
C GLY A 105 16.48 -0.92 -8.94
N ARG A 106 17.16 -1.99 -9.37
CA ARG A 106 17.87 -1.95 -10.63
C ARG A 106 16.77 -1.93 -11.69
N PRO A 107 16.57 -0.84 -12.45
CA PRO A 107 15.74 -0.96 -13.64
C PRO A 107 16.32 -2.11 -14.47
N LYS A 108 15.49 -3.07 -14.89
CA LYS A 108 15.91 -4.04 -15.89
C LYS A 108 16.34 -3.24 -17.11
N GLN A 109 17.64 -3.10 -17.33
CA GLN A 109 18.18 -2.63 -18.59
C GLN A 109 17.89 -3.73 -19.62
N ASN A 110 16.68 -3.71 -20.17
CA ASN A 110 16.44 -4.31 -21.48
C ASN A 110 17.26 -3.49 -22.47
N GLY A 111 18.42 -3.99 -22.87
CA GLY A 111 19.15 -3.45 -24.01
C GLY A 111 20.66 -3.33 -23.79
N SER A 112 21.38 -4.24 -24.42
CA SER A 112 22.78 -4.13 -24.84
C SER A 112 23.82 -3.77 -23.77
N THR A 113 24.62 -4.78 -23.45
CA THR A 113 26.09 -4.66 -23.44
C THR A 113 26.58 -3.53 -24.36
N SER A 114 26.89 -2.37 -23.79
CA SER A 114 27.90 -1.49 -24.36
C SER A 114 28.98 -1.33 -23.32
N SER A 115 30.13 -1.94 -23.62
CA SER A 115 31.38 -1.90 -22.86
C SER A 115 32.02 -0.50 -22.85
N TYR A 116 31.21 0.55 -22.83
CA TYR A 116 31.61 1.95 -22.86
C TYR A 116 31.26 2.66 -21.55
N SER A 117 30.20 2.23 -20.85
CA SER A 117 29.76 2.87 -19.60
C SER A 117 30.52 2.38 -18.37
N ARG A 118 31.07 1.16 -18.40
CA ARG A 118 31.77 0.56 -17.25
C ARG A 118 33.14 1.20 -17.02
N GLU A 119 33.80 1.59 -18.09
CA GLU A 119 35.13 2.20 -18.15
C GLU A 119 35.07 3.64 -17.64
N ALA A 120 34.04 4.41 -18.06
CA ALA A 120 33.81 5.77 -17.58
C ALA A 120 33.43 5.78 -16.09
N LEU A 121 32.58 4.86 -15.66
CA LEU A 121 32.23 4.70 -14.24
C LEU A 121 33.46 4.26 -13.42
N ARG A 122 34.25 3.31 -13.93
CA ARG A 122 35.51 2.89 -13.30
C ARG A 122 36.46 4.07 -13.17
N PHE A 123 36.69 4.84 -14.23
CA PHE A 123 37.59 6.00 -14.21
C PHE A 123 37.19 7.05 -13.16
N ASN A 124 35.91 7.45 -13.12
CA ASN A 124 35.43 8.43 -12.15
C ASN A 124 35.52 7.93 -10.70
N CYS A 125 35.29 6.65 -10.51
CA CYS A 125 35.29 5.98 -9.20
C CYS A 125 36.74 5.78 -8.68
N LEU A 126 37.69 5.42 -9.56
CA LEU A 126 39.12 5.37 -9.22
C LEU A 126 39.69 6.75 -8.86
N LYS A 127 39.25 7.81 -9.57
CA LYS A 127 39.66 9.20 -9.33
C LYS A 127 39.22 9.72 -7.97
N ARG A 128 38.09 9.24 -7.45
CA ARG A 128 37.50 9.72 -6.19
C ARG A 128 37.92 8.89 -4.97
N ASP A 129 38.00 7.57 -5.14
CA ASP A 129 38.12 6.63 -4.03
C ASP A 129 39.48 5.88 -3.99
N GLY A 130 40.50 6.39 -4.70
CA GLY A 130 41.89 5.91 -4.59
C GLY A 130 42.04 4.41 -4.87
N ASN A 131 41.50 3.95 -6.01
CA ASN A 131 41.46 2.55 -6.44
C ASN A 131 40.50 1.59 -5.71
N LYS A 132 39.62 2.07 -4.82
CA LYS A 132 38.61 1.21 -4.13
C LYS A 132 37.29 1.07 -4.91
N CYS A 133 37.34 0.97 -6.24
CA CYS A 133 36.11 0.86 -7.02
C CYS A 133 35.67 -0.61 -7.22
N VAL A 134 34.51 -0.95 -6.65
CA VAL A 134 33.88 -2.30 -6.69
C VAL A 134 33.20 -2.64 -8.01
N ILE A 135 33.38 -1.83 -9.07
CA ILE A 135 32.79 -2.05 -10.41
C ILE A 135 33.49 -3.21 -11.17
N SER A 136 34.51 -3.82 -10.58
CA SER A 136 35.08 -5.08 -11.03
C SER A 136 34.27 -6.24 -10.45
N GLY A 137 33.05 -6.46 -10.96
CA GLY A 137 32.41 -7.77 -10.84
C GLY A 137 33.34 -8.82 -11.43
N LEU A 138 33.96 -9.61 -10.56
CA LEU A 138 34.52 -10.93 -10.79
C LEU A 138 33.36 -11.94 -10.74
#